data_AF-E9GTK9-F1
#
_entry.id   AF-E9GTK9-F1
#
_cell.length_a   1.000
_cell.length_b   1.000
_cell.length_c   1.000
_cell.angle_alpha   90.00
_cell.angle_beta   90.00
_cell.angle_gamma   90.00
#
_symmetry.space_group_name_H-M   'P 1'
#
loop_
_entity.id
_entity.type
_entity.pdbx_description
1 polymer ?
#
loop_
_entity_poly.entity_id
_entity_poly.type
_entity_poly.pdbx_seq_one_letter_code
_entity_poly.pdbx_strand_id
1 'polypeptide(L)'
;QNILDKFNPGARQLINAGKSYLKSLHGAAAAAKIYLESLSRVAKQAQQGTCGGTADIGIAMQQMVDVQREIQSQQLNTLKAFYVDLIVPLESNIEKDTKVVQADHKKFNQQYRCQYDVYSKAMSLVKKHSKKSSSKVNRSSASYDKEIKVNQITATCLDENCSVEKPIIATITH
;
A
#
# COMPACT_ATOMS: atom_id res chain seq x y z
N GLN A 1 -1.70 12.72 5.37
CA GLN A 1 -0.29 13.13 5.32
C GLN A 1 0.69 11.95 5.19
N ASN A 2 0.84 11.07 6.19
CA ASN A 2 1.90 10.03 6.17
C ASN A 2 1.89 9.06 4.97
N ILE A 3 0.73 8.68 4.46
CA ILE A 3 0.64 7.74 3.31
C ILE A 3 1.24 8.36 2.04
N LEU A 4 0.85 9.60 1.72
CA LEU A 4 1.29 10.27 0.50
C LEU A 4 2.74 10.75 0.58
N ASP A 5 3.17 11.22 1.77
CA ASP A 5 4.44 11.91 1.90
C ASP A 5 5.60 10.99 2.30
N LYS A 6 5.30 9.83 2.91
CA LYS A 6 6.32 8.89 3.39
C LYS A 6 6.18 7.51 2.76
N PHE A 7 4.99 6.90 2.86
CA PHE A 7 4.79 5.53 2.39
C PHE A 7 4.91 5.42 0.87
N ASN A 8 4.17 6.22 0.09
CA ASN A 8 4.18 6.14 -1.38
C ASN A 8 5.57 6.41 -1.99
N PRO A 9 6.32 7.44 -1.57
CA PRO A 9 7.69 7.64 -2.02
C PRO A 9 8.64 6.49 -1.65
N GLY A 10 8.51 5.94 -0.44
CA GLY A 10 9.27 4.76 -0.01
C GLY A 10 8.95 3.51 -0.83
N ALA A 11 7.67 3.27 -1.11
CA ALA A 11 7.21 2.17 -1.97
C ALA A 11 7.73 2.31 -3.41
N ARG A 12 7.78 3.54 -3.95
CA ARG A 12 8.39 3.82 -5.27
C ARG A 12 9.88 3.48 -5.29
N GLN A 13 10.62 3.84 -4.23
CA GLN A 13 12.03 3.46 -4.11
C GLN A 13 12.19 1.93 -4.04
N LEU A 14 11.33 1.25 -3.28
CA LEU A 14 11.32 -0.21 -3.19
C LEU A 14 11.06 -0.86 -4.55
N ILE A 15 10.09 -0.37 -5.32
CA ILE A 15 9.81 -0.84 -6.70
C ILE A 15 11.05 -0.69 -7.59
N ASN A 16 11.69 0.48 -7.55
CA ASN A 16 12.89 0.73 -8.36
C ASN A 16 14.05 -0.19 -7.97
N ALA A 17 14.25 -0.40 -6.67
CA ALA A 17 15.24 -1.34 -6.15
C ALA A 17 14.92 -2.78 -6.60
N GLY A 18 13.65 -3.20 -6.51
CA GLY A 18 13.18 -4.51 -6.96
C GLY A 18 13.41 -4.74 -8.46
N LYS A 19 13.15 -3.74 -9.30
CA LYS A 19 13.44 -3.78 -10.75
C LYS A 19 14.93 -3.87 -11.04
N SER A 20 15.76 -3.10 -10.32
CA SER A 20 17.21 -3.18 -10.45
C SER A 20 17.73 -4.56 -10.02
N TYR A 21 17.18 -5.13 -8.95
CA TYR A 21 17.52 -6.46 -8.47
C TYR A 21 17.19 -7.53 -9.52
N LEU A 22 15.98 -7.51 -10.09
CA LEU A 22 15.57 -8.37 -11.19
C LEU A 22 16.54 -8.30 -12.37
N LYS A 23 16.92 -7.07 -12.78
CA LYS A 23 17.86 -6.87 -13.89
C LYS A 23 19.22 -7.53 -13.61
N SER A 24 19.77 -7.33 -12.41
CA SER A 24 21.05 -7.93 -12.00
C SER A 24 20.98 -9.45 -11.98
N LEU A 25 19.87 -10.03 -11.48
CA LEU A 25 19.68 -11.48 -11.45
C LEU A 25 19.51 -12.09 -12.83
N HIS A 26 18.81 -11.41 -13.75
CA HIS A 26 18.78 -11.82 -15.15
C HIS A 26 20.16 -11.79 -15.80
N GLY A 27 20.97 -10.77 -15.49
CA GLY A 27 22.37 -10.71 -15.93
C GLY A 27 23.20 -11.88 -15.40
N ALA A 28 23.06 -12.20 -14.12
CA ALA A 28 23.73 -13.35 -13.50
C ALA A 28 23.28 -14.68 -14.12
N ALA A 29 21.97 -14.84 -14.40
CA ALA A 29 21.46 -16.04 -15.08
C ALA A 29 22.02 -16.18 -16.50
N ALA A 30 22.15 -15.08 -17.25
CA ALA A 30 22.76 -15.11 -18.57
C ALA A 30 24.24 -15.57 -18.51
N ALA A 31 25.01 -15.04 -17.56
CA ALA A 31 26.40 -15.46 -17.34
C ALA A 31 26.50 -16.95 -16.91
N ALA A 32 25.65 -17.38 -15.97
CA ALA A 32 25.60 -18.77 -15.53
C ALA A 32 25.25 -19.74 -16.66
N LYS A 33 24.40 -19.34 -17.61
CA LYS A 33 24.09 -20.14 -18.80
C LYS A 33 25.35 -20.40 -19.65
N ILE A 34 26.16 -19.38 -19.89
CA ILE A 34 27.41 -19.48 -20.66
C ILE A 34 28.43 -20.36 -19.92
N TYR A 35 28.51 -20.21 -18.60
CA TYR A 35 29.36 -21.05 -17.75
C TYR A 35 28.97 -22.53 -17.86
N LEU A 36 27.68 -22.85 -17.74
CA LEU A 36 27.18 -24.22 -17.84
C LEU A 36 27.35 -24.82 -19.24
N GLU A 37 27.26 -24.01 -20.29
CA GLU A 37 27.56 -24.46 -21.65
C GLU A 37 29.04 -24.83 -21.81
N SER A 38 29.94 -23.98 -21.29
CA SER A 38 31.38 -24.23 -21.31
C SER A 38 31.73 -25.49 -20.51
N LEU A 39 31.12 -25.65 -19.33
CA LEU A 39 31.33 -26.82 -18.47
C LEU A 39 30.84 -28.12 -19.14
N SER A 40 29.70 -28.08 -19.85
CA SER A 40 29.22 -29.22 -20.64
C SER A 40 30.17 -29.60 -21.77
N ARG A 41 30.82 -28.61 -22.43
CA ARG A 41 31.83 -28.90 -23.45
C ARG A 41 33.04 -29.62 -22.86
N VAL A 42 33.52 -29.20 -21.69
CA VAL A 42 34.61 -29.87 -20.96
C VAL A 42 34.21 -31.29 -20.56
N ALA A 43 33.00 -31.46 -20.03
CA ALA A 43 32.46 -32.77 -19.66
C ALA A 43 32.45 -33.74 -20.86
N LYS A 44 32.02 -33.28 -22.03
CA LYS A 44 32.04 -34.07 -23.28
C LYS A 44 33.45 -34.44 -23.73
N GLN A 45 34.41 -33.53 -23.61
CA GLN A 45 35.81 -33.83 -23.94
C GLN A 45 36.40 -34.89 -23.00
N ALA A 46 36.08 -34.82 -21.70
CA ALA A 46 36.50 -35.81 -20.73
C ALA A 46 35.91 -37.21 -21.03
N GLN A 47 34.65 -37.26 -21.48
CA GLN A 47 33.99 -38.51 -21.92
C GLN A 47 34.65 -39.16 -23.14
N GLN A 48 35.26 -38.36 -24.02
CA GLN A 48 35.94 -38.85 -25.23
C GLN A 48 37.40 -39.24 -25.00
N GLY A 49 37.91 -39.08 -23.76
CA GLY A 49 39.28 -39.41 -23.41
C GLY A 49 39.59 -40.91 -23.51
N THR A 50 40.83 -41.25 -23.82
CA THR A 50 41.33 -42.63 -23.98
C THR A 50 41.48 -43.40 -22.66
N CYS A 51 41.35 -42.74 -21.50
CA CYS A 51 41.43 -43.37 -20.18
C CYS A 51 40.04 -43.48 -19.54
N GLY A 52 39.63 -44.69 -19.15
CA GLY A 52 38.29 -44.95 -18.60
C GLY A 52 37.92 -44.10 -17.38
N GLY A 53 38.88 -43.81 -16.49
CA GLY A 53 38.63 -42.95 -15.33
C GLY A 53 38.31 -41.50 -15.68
N THR A 54 38.82 -40.97 -16.80
CA THR A 54 38.48 -39.62 -17.28
C THR A 54 37.05 -39.58 -17.83
N ALA A 55 36.58 -40.69 -18.41
CA ALA A 55 35.22 -40.77 -18.94
C ALA A 55 34.17 -40.70 -17.82
N ASP A 56 34.37 -41.43 -16.71
CA ASP A 56 33.46 -41.41 -15.56
C ASP A 56 33.35 -40.02 -14.93
N ILE A 57 34.47 -39.30 -14.83
CA ILE A 57 34.49 -37.90 -14.37
C ILE A 57 33.67 -37.03 -15.32
N GLY A 58 33.82 -37.20 -16.63
CA GLY A 58 33.04 -36.47 -17.62
C GLY A 58 31.53 -36.75 -17.53
N ILE A 59 31.13 -37.98 -17.21
CA ILE A 59 29.72 -38.33 -16.96
C ILE A 59 29.20 -37.62 -15.71
N ALA A 60 29.92 -37.69 -14.60
CA ALA A 60 29.56 -37.02 -13.35
C ALA A 60 29.46 -35.49 -13.52
N MET A 61 30.40 -34.89 -14.26
CA MET A 61 30.36 -33.45 -14.59
C MET A 61 29.12 -33.08 -15.40
N GLN A 62 28.72 -33.90 -16.36
CA GLN A 62 27.52 -33.64 -17.14
C GLN A 62 26.25 -33.71 -16.27
N GLN A 63 26.17 -34.67 -15.35
CA GLN A 63 25.07 -34.75 -14.39
C GLN A 63 24.99 -33.50 -13.50
N MET A 64 26.12 -32.98 -13.02
CA MET A 64 26.15 -31.72 -12.27
C MET A 64 25.65 -30.53 -13.08
N VAL A 65 26.02 -30.45 -14.37
CA VAL A 65 25.52 -29.41 -15.28
C VAL A 65 24.00 -29.50 -15.44
N ASP A 66 23.45 -30.70 -15.58
CA ASP A 66 22.02 -30.92 -15.78
C ASP A 66 21.22 -30.52 -14.53
N VAL A 67 21.69 -30.88 -13.34
CA VAL A 67 21.12 -30.42 -12.06
C VAL A 67 21.15 -28.89 -11.97
N GLN A 68 22.28 -28.25 -12.32
CA GLN A 68 22.38 -26.79 -12.25
C GLN A 68 21.48 -26.08 -13.27
N ARG A 69 21.19 -26.69 -14.42
CA ARG A 69 20.22 -26.18 -15.40
C ARG A 69 18.80 -26.22 -14.84
N GLU A 70 18.44 -27.29 -14.14
CA GLU A 70 17.13 -27.39 -13.48
C GLU A 70 16.99 -26.31 -12.39
N ILE A 71 18.00 -26.16 -11.54
CA ILE A 71 18.05 -25.10 -10.51
C ILE A 71 17.90 -23.72 -11.16
N GLN A 72 18.63 -23.45 -12.23
CA GLN A 72 18.55 -22.17 -12.95
C GLN A 72 17.16 -21.91 -13.54
N SER A 73 16.49 -22.95 -14.05
CA SER A 73 15.12 -22.88 -14.55
C SER A 73 14.14 -22.49 -13.43
N GLN A 74 14.23 -23.16 -12.27
CA GLN A 74 13.41 -22.84 -11.11
C GLN A 74 13.65 -21.41 -10.61
N GLN A 75 14.91 -20.97 -10.53
CA GLN A 75 15.26 -19.60 -10.14
C GLN A 75 14.59 -18.57 -11.07
N LEU A 76 14.64 -18.78 -12.40
CA LEU A 76 14.00 -17.87 -13.35
C LEU A 76 12.48 -17.80 -13.19
N ASN A 77 11.84 -18.91 -12.82
CA ASN A 77 10.40 -18.91 -12.51
C ASN A 77 10.10 -18.09 -11.25
N THR A 78 10.93 -18.21 -10.21
CA THR A 78 10.84 -17.36 -9.01
C THR A 78 11.01 -15.87 -9.35
N LEU A 79 11.90 -15.51 -10.28
CA LEU A 79 12.04 -14.11 -10.72
C LEU A 79 10.79 -13.60 -11.45
N LYS A 80 10.18 -14.43 -12.29
CA LYS A 80 8.91 -14.09 -12.95
C LYS A 80 7.80 -13.86 -11.91
N ALA A 81 7.67 -14.76 -10.94
CA ALA A 81 6.71 -14.62 -9.84
C ALA A 81 6.96 -13.35 -9.03
N PHE A 82 8.21 -13.04 -8.68
CA PHE A 82 8.55 -11.78 -7.99
C PHE A 82 8.10 -10.54 -8.77
N TYR A 83 8.21 -10.54 -10.10
CA TYR A 83 7.71 -9.44 -10.90
C TYR A 83 6.17 -9.37 -10.94
N VAL A 84 5.51 -10.49 -11.25
CA VAL A 84 4.06 -10.55 -11.47
C VAL A 84 3.27 -10.41 -10.17
N ASP A 85 3.74 -11.03 -9.09
CA ASP A 85 2.98 -11.17 -7.85
C ASP A 85 3.33 -10.08 -6.82
N LEU A 86 4.49 -9.41 -6.97
CA LEU A 86 4.90 -8.35 -6.06
C LEU A 86 5.07 -6.98 -6.74
N ILE A 87 5.91 -6.90 -7.78
CA ILE A 87 6.22 -5.59 -8.39
C ILE A 87 4.99 -4.98 -9.07
N VAL A 88 4.32 -5.72 -9.96
CA VAL A 88 3.16 -5.20 -10.71
C VAL A 88 2.00 -4.78 -9.79
N PRO A 89 1.57 -5.58 -8.79
CA PRO A 89 0.50 -5.17 -7.88
C PRO A 89 0.87 -3.95 -7.06
N LEU A 90 2.12 -3.87 -6.59
CA LEU A 90 2.60 -2.72 -5.83
C LEU A 90 2.59 -1.44 -6.69
N GLU A 91 2.98 -1.52 -7.97
CA GLU A 91 2.89 -0.40 -8.92
C GLU A 91 1.46 0.08 -9.12
N SER A 92 0.53 -0.83 -9.36
CA SER A 92 -0.90 -0.52 -9.49
C SER A 92 -1.46 0.14 -8.23
N ASN A 93 -1.09 -0.36 -7.05
CA ASN A 93 -1.63 0.14 -5.79
C ASN A 93 -1.16 1.57 -5.51
N ILE A 94 0.13 1.89 -5.68
CA ILE A 94 0.64 3.24 -5.41
C ILE A 94 0.06 4.31 -6.35
N GLU A 95 -0.31 3.93 -7.59
CA GLU A 95 -0.98 4.81 -8.54
C GLU A 95 -2.42 5.13 -8.11
N LYS A 96 -3.15 4.12 -7.62
CA LYS A 96 -4.53 4.26 -7.17
C LYS A 96 -4.63 4.97 -5.82
N ASP A 97 -3.78 4.59 -4.86
CA ASP A 97 -3.77 5.11 -3.50
C ASP A 97 -3.66 6.63 -3.46
N THR A 98 -2.89 7.22 -4.37
CA THR A 98 -2.72 8.68 -4.41
C THR A 98 -4.06 9.40 -4.60
N LYS A 99 -4.92 8.91 -5.50
CA LYS A 99 -6.23 9.50 -5.79
C LYS A 99 -7.21 9.26 -4.64
N VAL A 100 -7.25 8.04 -4.12
CA VAL A 100 -8.16 7.64 -3.04
C VAL A 100 -7.87 8.43 -1.77
N VAL A 101 -6.60 8.44 -1.32
CA VAL A 101 -6.20 9.14 -0.09
C VAL A 101 -6.44 10.65 -0.21
N GLN A 102 -6.21 11.26 -1.37
CA GLN A 102 -6.52 12.68 -1.57
C GLN A 102 -8.02 12.96 -1.54
N ALA A 103 -8.84 12.13 -2.19
CA ALA A 103 -10.29 12.26 -2.19
C ALA A 103 -10.86 12.12 -0.77
N ASP A 104 -10.42 11.11 -0.02
CA ASP A 104 -10.82 10.88 1.36
C ASP A 104 -10.38 12.01 2.28
N HIS A 105 -9.15 12.50 2.12
CA HIS A 105 -8.64 13.63 2.90
C HIS A 105 -9.43 14.92 2.64
N LYS A 106 -9.82 15.17 1.38
CA LYS A 106 -10.66 16.32 1.00
C LYS A 106 -12.06 16.18 1.59
N LYS A 107 -12.69 15.01 1.47
CA LYS A 107 -14.02 14.74 2.01
C LYS A 107 -14.04 14.90 3.53
N PHE A 108 -13.05 14.33 4.22
CA PHE A 108 -12.89 14.47 5.67
C PHE A 108 -12.75 15.94 6.10
N ASN A 109 -11.84 16.70 5.47
CA ASN A 109 -11.66 18.12 5.82
C ASN A 109 -12.90 18.96 5.54
N GLN A 110 -13.62 18.70 4.45
CA GLN A 110 -14.86 19.40 4.13
C GLN A 110 -15.93 19.13 5.19
N GLN A 111 -16.11 17.86 5.58
CA GLN A 111 -17.03 17.47 6.65
C GLN A 111 -16.64 18.13 7.98
N TYR A 112 -15.35 18.07 8.35
CA TYR A 112 -14.86 18.69 9.58
C TYR A 112 -15.10 20.20 9.62
N ARG A 113 -14.82 20.93 8.52
CA ARG A 113 -15.09 22.38 8.43
C ARG A 113 -16.59 22.69 8.57
N CYS A 114 -17.44 21.93 7.89
CA CYS A 114 -18.89 22.10 8.00
C CYS A 114 -19.37 21.91 9.44
N GLN A 115 -18.91 20.84 10.11
CA GLN A 115 -19.24 20.60 11.52
C GLN A 115 -18.75 21.73 12.44
N TYR A 116 -17.52 22.20 12.24
CA TYR A 116 -16.96 23.31 13.00
C TYR A 116 -17.79 24.59 12.85
N ASP A 117 -18.22 24.92 11.63
CA ASP A 117 -19.04 26.11 11.36
C ASP A 117 -20.41 26.05 12.03
N VAL A 118 -21.05 24.87 12.04
CA VAL A 118 -22.32 24.65 12.73
C VAL A 118 -22.15 24.78 14.25
N TYR A 119 -21.13 24.13 14.81
CA TYR A 119 -20.79 24.22 16.23
C TYR A 119 -20.50 25.67 16.65
N SER A 120 -19.67 26.39 15.88
CA SER A 120 -19.32 27.79 16.14
C SER A 120 -20.55 28.71 16.16
N LYS A 121 -21.48 28.52 15.21
CA LYS A 121 -22.75 29.25 15.17
C LYS A 121 -23.60 28.95 16.40
N ALA A 122 -23.79 27.67 16.76
CA ALA A 122 -24.54 27.27 17.95
C ALA A 122 -23.94 27.88 19.24
N MET A 123 -22.62 27.79 19.40
CA MET A 123 -21.89 28.40 20.52
C MET A 123 -22.10 29.91 20.62
N SER A 124 -22.10 30.61 19.48
CA SER A 124 -22.35 32.06 19.45
C SER A 124 -23.77 32.44 19.88
N LEU A 125 -24.77 31.62 19.53
CA LEU A 125 -26.16 31.80 19.93
C LEU A 125 -26.33 31.59 21.44
N VAL A 126 -25.73 30.53 21.98
CA VAL A 126 -25.73 30.25 23.43
C VAL A 126 -25.10 31.41 24.21
N LYS A 127 -23.93 31.91 23.77
CA LYS A 127 -23.27 33.07 24.40
C LYS A 127 -24.09 34.37 24.31
N LYS A 128 -24.78 34.61 23.20
CA LYS A 128 -25.70 35.76 23.08
C LYS A 128 -26.89 35.61 24.02
N HIS A 129 -27.40 34.39 24.17
CA HIS A 129 -28.54 34.11 25.02
C HIS A 129 -28.19 34.23 26.52
N SER A 130 -27.05 33.71 26.98
CA SER A 130 -26.62 33.83 28.37
C SER A 130 -26.41 35.28 28.83
N LYS A 131 -25.93 36.16 27.95
CA LYS A 131 -25.84 37.61 28.21
C LYS A 131 -27.21 38.29 28.31
N LYS A 132 -28.20 37.79 27.57
CA LYS A 132 -29.57 38.32 27.53
C LYS A 132 -30.45 37.79 28.66
N SER A 133 -30.19 36.58 29.15
CA SER A 133 -30.89 35.98 30.29
C SER A 133 -30.44 36.54 31.64
N SER A 134 -29.20 37.03 31.73
CA SER A 134 -28.71 37.76 32.92
C SER A 134 -29.44 39.09 33.16
N SER A 135 -30.16 39.61 32.15
CA SER A 135 -30.76 40.95 32.19
C SER A 135 -32.29 41.01 32.31
N LYS A 136 -33.05 39.88 32.35
CA LYS A 136 -34.52 39.91 32.50
C LYS A 136 -35.11 38.72 33.27
N VAL A 137 -35.81 39.03 34.38
CA VAL A 137 -36.46 38.11 35.34
C VAL A 137 -37.75 37.44 34.83
N ASN A 138 -38.23 37.72 33.61
CA ASN A 138 -39.43 37.04 33.07
C ASN A 138 -39.12 36.34 31.73
N ARG A 139 -39.04 35.00 31.74
CA ARG A 139 -38.92 34.19 30.51
C ARG A 139 -40.31 33.89 29.94
N SER A 140 -40.54 34.26 28.68
CA SER A 140 -41.78 33.97 27.93
C SER A 140 -41.66 32.68 27.12
N SER A 141 -42.80 32.07 26.76
CA SER A 141 -42.94 30.87 25.91
C SER A 141 -42.09 30.91 24.61
N ALA A 142 -41.93 32.10 24.02
CA ALA A 142 -41.09 32.32 22.84
C ALA A 142 -39.56 32.13 23.08
N SER A 143 -39.11 32.14 24.33
CA SER A 143 -37.72 31.82 24.71
C SER A 143 -37.49 30.31 24.70
N TYR A 144 -38.46 29.53 25.15
CA TYR A 144 -38.40 28.06 25.16
C TYR A 144 -38.49 27.49 23.74
N ASP A 145 -39.32 28.08 22.89
CA ASP A 145 -39.51 27.66 21.50
C ASP A 145 -38.23 27.84 20.64
N LYS A 146 -37.39 28.83 21.02
CA LYS A 146 -36.08 29.05 20.40
C LYS A 146 -35.01 28.11 20.96
N GLU A 147 -35.06 27.76 22.24
CA GLU A 147 -34.19 26.74 22.84
C GLU A 147 -34.45 25.35 22.24
N ILE A 148 -35.72 25.00 22.00
CA ILE A 148 -36.11 23.73 21.36
C ILE A 148 -35.59 23.66 19.92
N LYS A 149 -35.68 24.74 19.13
CA LYS A 149 -35.12 24.78 17.76
C LYS A 149 -33.60 24.67 17.73
N VAL A 150 -32.89 25.32 18.65
CA VAL A 150 -31.42 25.21 18.72
C VAL A 150 -31.02 23.78 19.10
N ASN A 151 -31.71 23.18 20.08
CA ASN A 151 -31.45 21.81 20.51
C ASN A 151 -31.83 20.76 19.44
N GLN A 152 -32.90 21.00 18.66
CA GLN A 152 -33.29 20.15 17.53
C GLN A 152 -32.27 20.23 16.40
N ILE A 153 -31.77 21.41 16.05
CA ILE A 153 -30.72 21.55 15.01
C ILE A 153 -29.44 20.81 15.44
N THR A 154 -29.07 20.88 16.73
CA THR A 154 -27.93 20.10 17.24
C THR A 154 -28.21 18.60 17.25
N ALA A 155 -29.44 18.16 17.57
CA ALA A 155 -29.82 16.75 17.62
C ALA A 155 -29.90 16.12 16.22
N THR A 156 -30.51 16.78 15.24
CA THR A 156 -30.60 16.27 13.86
C THR A 156 -29.23 16.12 13.20
N CYS A 157 -28.28 17.01 13.50
CA CYS A 157 -26.92 16.89 12.98
C CYS A 157 -26.10 15.76 13.63
N LEU A 158 -26.43 15.39 14.87
CA LEU A 158 -25.84 14.24 15.57
C LEU A 158 -26.48 12.92 15.08
N ASP A 159 -27.80 12.87 14.92
CA ASP A 159 -28.54 11.66 14.54
C ASP A 159 -28.36 11.27 13.06
N GLU A 160 -28.28 12.22 12.12
CA GLU A 160 -28.00 11.90 10.71
C GLU A 160 -26.56 11.42 10.47
N ASN A 161 -25.63 11.65 11.40
CA ASN A 161 -24.20 11.38 11.20
C ASN A 161 -23.56 10.39 12.19
N CYS A 162 -24.27 9.92 13.21
CA CYS A 162 -23.80 8.87 14.14
C CYS A 162 -23.59 7.50 13.44
N SER A 163 -24.12 7.31 12.23
CA SER A 163 -24.01 6.03 11.50
C SER A 163 -22.62 5.74 10.90
N VAL A 164 -21.61 6.62 11.03
CA VAL A 164 -20.29 6.39 10.39
C VAL A 164 -19.08 6.73 11.28
N GLU A 165 -19.20 6.59 12.60
CA GLU A 165 -18.02 6.27 13.42
C GLU A 165 -17.61 4.81 13.20
N LYS A 166 -17.18 4.46 11.98
CA LYS A 166 -16.23 3.37 11.83
C LYS A 166 -14.85 4.00 11.82
N PRO A 167 -14.00 3.71 12.82
CA PRO A 167 -12.67 4.27 12.86
C PRO A 167 -11.93 3.89 11.59
N ILE A 168 -11.12 4.84 11.11
CA ILE A 168 -10.20 4.79 9.95
C ILE A 168 -9.32 3.52 9.92
N ILE A 169 -9.34 2.69 10.96
CA ILE A 169 -8.65 1.40 11.08
C ILE A 169 -9.33 0.27 10.29
N ALA A 170 -10.63 0.35 9.98
CA ALA A 170 -11.34 -0.76 9.33
C ALA A 170 -11.03 -0.95 7.83
N THR A 171 -10.42 0.03 7.14
CA THR A 171 -10.21 -0.03 5.69
C THR A 171 -8.83 -0.60 5.29
N ILE A 172 -7.96 -0.95 6.25
CA ILE A 172 -6.65 -1.57 5.96
C ILE A 172 -6.72 -3.11 5.97
N THR A 173 -7.88 -3.70 6.26
CA THR A 173 -8.06 -5.15 6.23
C THR A 173 -9.02 -5.55 5.11
N HIS A 174 -8.51 -5.64 3.89
CA HIS A 174 -8.97 -6.60 2.87
C HIS A 174 -7.97 -6.68 1.71
#